data_AF-A0A1R3J1K5-F1
#
_entry.id   AF-A0A1R3J1K5-F1
#
_cell.length_a   1.000
_cell.length_b   1.000
_cell.length_c   1.000
_cell.angle_alpha   90.00
_cell.angle_beta   90.00
_cell.angle_gamma   90.00
#
_symmetry.space_group_name_H-M   'P 1'
#
loop_
_entity.id
_entity.type
_entity.pdbx_description
1 polymer ?
#
loop_
_entity_poly.entity_id
_entity_poly.type
_entity_poly.pdbx_seq_one_letter_code
_entity_poly.pdbx_strand_id
1 'polypeptide(L)'
;MDGSMGYKTIRSYIRDYGFGISSVYNATYVVNLFTSTTIFINFDGIETVKAKVAYVKEKGLAGYNAFQLSNDDNWALSQAAQDGDKDHQKNKHQLLLKIILPVSVVFILVAAALVYYLRQRKSKQEEEAVLRIIPSPRTNTSAAENFGSDAPQLQVFKFAYIKAATNNFASDNKLGEGGFGPVYKVLYVRTTS
;
A
#
# COMPACT_ATOMS: atom_id res chain seq x y z
N MET A 1 0.55 -14.48 -62.84
CA MET A 1 0.28 -14.20 -61.41
C MET A 1 1.45 -14.71 -60.62
N ASP A 2 1.89 -13.98 -59.59
CA ASP A 2 3.07 -14.29 -58.77
C ASP A 2 2.78 -15.26 -57.60
N GLY A 3 1.52 -15.72 -57.50
CA GLY A 3 1.06 -16.62 -56.44
C GLY A 3 0.70 -15.90 -55.14
N SER A 4 0.86 -14.59 -55.06
CA SER A 4 0.47 -13.81 -53.88
C SER A 4 -1.05 -13.61 -53.83
N MET A 5 -1.62 -13.71 -52.63
CA MET A 5 -3.05 -13.48 -52.39
C MET A 5 -3.24 -12.74 -51.07
N GLY A 6 -4.14 -11.75 -51.06
CA GLY A 6 -4.57 -11.07 -49.84
C GLY A 6 -5.37 -12.01 -48.94
N TYR A 7 -5.28 -11.80 -47.61
CA TYR A 7 -5.97 -12.64 -46.63
C TYR A 7 -7.48 -12.76 -46.87
N LYS A 8 -8.15 -11.65 -47.19
CA LYS A 8 -9.58 -11.63 -47.55
C LYS A 8 -9.90 -12.53 -48.75
N THR A 9 -9.04 -12.53 -49.77
CA THR A 9 -9.19 -13.39 -50.95
C THR A 9 -9.00 -14.85 -50.57
N ILE A 10 -7.96 -15.17 -49.77
CA ILE A 10 -7.71 -16.52 -49.27
C ILE A 10 -8.91 -17.03 -48.46
N ARG A 11 -9.46 -16.19 -47.57
CA ARG A 11 -10.62 -16.52 -46.74
C ARG A 11 -11.87 -16.81 -47.55
N SER A 12 -12.17 -15.99 -48.56
CA SER A 12 -13.29 -16.28 -49.47
C SER A 12 -13.04 -17.57 -50.23
N TYR A 13 -11.84 -17.74 -50.79
CA TYR A 13 -11.48 -18.93 -51.55
C TYR A 13 -11.69 -20.22 -50.75
N ILE A 14 -11.21 -20.28 -49.50
CA ILE A 14 -11.39 -21.45 -48.63
C ILE A 14 -12.88 -21.68 -48.31
N ARG A 15 -13.64 -20.62 -48.03
CA ARG A 15 -15.08 -20.71 -47.73
C ARG A 15 -15.87 -21.25 -48.93
N ASP A 16 -15.52 -20.79 -50.12
CA ASP A 16 -16.21 -21.15 -51.36
C ASP A 16 -15.75 -22.53 -51.89
N TYR A 17 -14.62 -23.05 -51.41
CA TYR A 17 -14.07 -24.35 -51.79
C TYR A 17 -14.97 -25.53 -51.41
N GLY A 18 -15.67 -25.45 -50.27
CA GLY A 18 -16.58 -26.51 -49.84
C GLY A 18 -17.09 -26.34 -48.42
N PHE A 19 -18.26 -26.91 -48.16
CA PHE A 19 -18.89 -26.85 -46.85
C PHE A 19 -18.02 -27.55 -45.79
N GLY A 20 -17.74 -26.86 -44.68
CA GLY A 20 -16.95 -27.39 -43.56
C GLY A 20 -15.43 -27.40 -43.79
N ILE A 21 -14.93 -26.88 -44.91
CA ILE A 21 -13.51 -26.81 -45.20
C ILE A 21 -12.89 -25.60 -44.49
N SER A 22 -11.70 -25.78 -43.91
CA SER A 22 -10.97 -24.73 -43.20
C SER A 22 -9.47 -24.98 -43.27
N SER A 23 -8.68 -23.93 -43.11
CA SER A 23 -7.23 -24.06 -42.92
C SER A 23 -6.89 -24.68 -41.56
N VAL A 24 -5.79 -25.41 -41.48
CA VAL A 24 -5.26 -25.96 -40.23
C VAL A 24 -4.16 -25.04 -39.69
N TYR A 25 -4.19 -24.75 -38.39
CA TYR A 25 -3.09 -24.06 -37.71
C TYR A 25 -1.98 -25.05 -37.34
N ASN A 26 -0.76 -24.77 -37.76
CA ASN A 26 0.43 -25.53 -37.38
C ASN A 26 1.22 -24.76 -36.31
N ALA A 27 1.19 -25.24 -35.07
CA ALA A 27 1.86 -24.58 -33.95
C ALA A 27 3.40 -24.65 -34.00
N THR A 28 3.97 -25.66 -34.65
CA THR A 28 5.43 -25.81 -34.80
C THR A 28 6.01 -24.71 -35.68
N TYR A 29 5.32 -24.39 -36.78
CA TYR A 29 5.76 -23.38 -37.73
C TYR A 29 5.05 -22.04 -37.57
N VAL A 30 4.05 -21.96 -36.69
CA VAL A 30 3.24 -20.76 -36.43
C VAL A 30 2.67 -20.20 -37.74
N VAL A 31 1.93 -21.04 -38.46
CA VAL A 31 1.33 -20.71 -39.76
C VAL A 31 -0.02 -21.41 -39.94
N ASN A 32 -0.93 -20.79 -40.69
CA ASN A 32 -2.13 -21.45 -41.17
C ASN A 32 -1.87 -22.01 -42.56
N LEU A 33 -2.26 -23.28 -42.76
CA LEU A 33 -2.08 -23.99 -44.02
C LEU A 33 -3.44 -24.47 -44.52
N PHE A 34 -3.74 -24.16 -45.77
CA PHE A 34 -4.81 -24.79 -46.52
C PHE A 34 -4.20 -25.63 -47.64
N THR A 35 -4.64 -26.89 -47.75
CA THR A 35 -4.17 -27.81 -48.78
C THR A 35 -5.33 -28.50 -49.45
N SER A 36 -5.30 -28.55 -50.77
CA SER A 36 -6.12 -29.42 -51.60
C SER A 36 -5.24 -30.28 -52.51
N THR A 37 -5.84 -31.07 -53.39
CA THR A 37 -5.12 -31.94 -54.33
C THR A 37 -4.10 -31.18 -55.19
N THR A 38 -4.38 -29.93 -55.54
CA THR A 38 -3.56 -29.16 -56.49
C THR A 38 -3.12 -27.81 -55.94
N ILE A 39 -3.63 -27.39 -54.78
CA ILE A 39 -3.44 -26.04 -54.26
C ILE A 39 -2.92 -26.12 -52.82
N PHE A 40 -1.86 -25.38 -52.56
CA PHE A 40 -1.27 -25.22 -51.23
C PHE A 40 -1.17 -23.73 -50.94
N ILE A 41 -1.75 -23.30 -49.83
CA ILE A 41 -1.77 -21.89 -49.42
C ILE A 41 -1.31 -21.81 -47.97
N ASN A 42 -0.14 -21.22 -47.75
CA ASN A 42 0.33 -20.83 -46.42
C ASN A 42 0.01 -19.35 -46.18
N PHE A 43 -0.50 -19.03 -45.00
CA PHE A 43 -0.85 -17.66 -44.65
C PHE A 43 -0.90 -17.45 -43.12
N ASP A 44 -0.94 -16.19 -42.72
CA ASP A 44 -1.15 -15.80 -41.33
C ASP A 44 -2.66 -15.70 -41.06
N GLY A 45 -3.24 -16.73 -40.45
CA GLY A 45 -4.61 -16.70 -39.94
C GLY A 45 -4.70 -16.14 -38.52
N ILE A 46 -5.91 -16.15 -37.95
CA ILE A 46 -6.21 -15.58 -36.63
C ILE A 46 -5.28 -16.15 -35.55
N GLU A 47 -5.15 -17.48 -35.47
CA GLU A 47 -4.32 -18.13 -34.45
C GLU A 47 -2.83 -17.86 -34.65
N THR A 48 -2.38 -17.80 -35.90
CA THR A 48 -1.01 -17.41 -36.23
C THR A 48 -0.69 -15.98 -35.80
N VAL A 49 -1.58 -15.03 -36.09
CA VAL A 49 -1.41 -13.63 -35.70
C VAL A 49 -1.38 -13.50 -34.17
N LYS A 50 -2.30 -14.15 -33.45
CA LYS A 50 -2.29 -14.16 -31.97
C LYS A 50 -0.96 -14.69 -31.43
N ALA A 51 -0.46 -15.80 -31.97
CA ALA A 51 0.80 -16.40 -31.53
C ALA A 51 2.01 -15.48 -31.80
N LYS A 52 2.10 -14.87 -32.99
CA LYS A 52 3.18 -13.92 -33.32
C LYS A 52 3.13 -12.68 -32.44
N VAL A 53 1.95 -12.14 -32.17
CA VAL A 53 1.78 -11.00 -31.27
C VAL A 53 2.16 -11.35 -29.83
N ALA A 54 1.82 -12.56 -29.36
CA ALA A 54 2.25 -13.04 -28.06
C ALA A 54 3.78 -13.16 -27.98
N TYR A 55 4.42 -13.68 -29.03
CA TYR A 55 5.88 -13.76 -29.13
C TYR A 55 6.56 -12.38 -29.05
N VAL A 56 6.07 -11.39 -29.81
CA VAL A 56 6.59 -10.01 -29.78
C VAL A 56 6.58 -9.46 -28.35
N LYS A 57 5.50 -9.72 -27.61
CA LYS A 57 5.35 -9.29 -26.21
C LYS A 57 6.27 -10.03 -25.25
N GLU A 58 6.39 -11.34 -25.40
CA GLU A 58 7.29 -12.17 -24.60
C GLU A 58 8.74 -11.71 -24.75
N LYS A 59 9.15 -11.38 -25.97
CA LYS A 59 10.51 -10.90 -26.27
C LYS A 59 10.74 -9.42 -25.99
N GLY A 60 9.71 -8.68 -25.56
CA GLY A 60 9.83 -7.24 -25.30
C GLY A 60 10.16 -6.42 -26.55
N LEU A 61 9.74 -6.87 -27.73
CA LEU A 61 9.92 -6.16 -28.98
C LEU A 61 9.00 -4.93 -29.04
N ALA A 62 9.40 -3.92 -29.81
CA ALA A 62 8.70 -2.63 -29.86
C ALA A 62 7.26 -2.72 -30.39
N GLY A 63 6.96 -3.71 -31.23
CA GLY A 63 5.62 -3.91 -31.79
C GLY A 63 5.62 -4.75 -33.06
N TYR A 64 4.57 -4.58 -33.85
CA TYR A 64 4.35 -5.25 -35.12
C TYR A 64 3.73 -4.27 -36.13
N ASN A 65 3.86 -4.58 -37.42
CA ASN A 65 3.22 -3.83 -38.51
C ASN A 65 2.45 -4.80 -39.41
N ALA A 66 1.34 -4.35 -39.99
CA ALA A 66 0.51 -5.14 -40.90
C ALA A 66 0.58 -4.57 -42.32
N PHE A 67 0.77 -5.45 -43.31
CA PHE A 67 0.78 -5.07 -44.72
C PHE A 67 -0.01 -6.09 -45.56
N GLN A 68 -1.03 -5.70 -46.34
CA GLN A 68 -1.74 -4.42 -46.34
C GLN A 68 -3.08 -4.56 -45.61
N LEU A 69 -3.46 -3.53 -44.86
CA LEU A 69 -4.71 -3.50 -44.09
C LEU A 69 -5.96 -3.68 -44.97
N SER A 70 -5.91 -3.25 -46.23
CA SER A 70 -6.98 -3.45 -47.22
C SER A 70 -7.29 -4.92 -47.51
N ASN A 71 -6.32 -5.81 -47.26
CA ASN A 71 -6.47 -7.24 -47.47
C ASN A 71 -7.01 -7.97 -46.24
N ASP A 72 -7.27 -7.28 -45.13
CA ASP A 72 -7.89 -7.90 -43.96
C ASP A 72 -9.37 -8.21 -44.23
N ASP A 73 -9.87 -9.31 -43.66
CA ASP A 73 -11.25 -9.75 -43.80
C ASP A 73 -12.06 -9.22 -42.61
N ASN A 74 -12.76 -8.09 -42.83
CA ASN A 74 -13.55 -7.42 -41.80
C ASN A 74 -12.76 -7.14 -40.50
N TRP A 75 -11.50 -6.70 -40.65
CA TRP A 75 -10.59 -6.41 -39.54
C TRP A 75 -10.27 -7.61 -38.64
N ALA A 76 -10.46 -8.84 -39.09
CA ALA A 76 -10.30 -10.02 -38.26
C ALA A 76 -8.87 -10.20 -37.75
N LEU A 77 -7.85 -10.01 -38.60
CA LEU A 77 -6.45 -10.14 -38.16
C LEU A 77 -6.05 -8.95 -37.28
N SER A 78 -6.54 -7.76 -37.60
CA SER A 78 -6.31 -6.55 -36.81
C SER A 78 -6.89 -6.67 -35.39
N GLN A 79 -8.13 -7.18 -35.27
CA GLN A 79 -8.77 -7.45 -33.98
C GLN A 79 -8.05 -8.56 -33.21
N ALA A 80 -7.63 -9.64 -33.88
CA ALA A 80 -6.88 -10.71 -33.24
C ALA A 80 -5.55 -10.21 -32.63
N ALA A 81 -4.88 -9.29 -33.31
CA ALA A 81 -3.67 -8.65 -32.81
C ALA A 81 -3.94 -7.74 -31.60
N GLN A 82 -5.07 -7.01 -31.60
CA GLN A 82 -5.49 -6.15 -30.51
C GLN A 82 -5.96 -6.93 -29.27
N ASP A 83 -6.73 -8.01 -29.44
CA ASP A 83 -7.26 -8.77 -28.31
C ASP A 83 -6.15 -9.45 -27.51
N GLY A 84 -5.10 -9.93 -28.19
CA GLY A 84 -3.90 -10.40 -27.51
C GLY A 84 -3.21 -9.31 -26.68
N ASP A 85 -3.46 -8.01 -26.94
CA ASP A 85 -2.94 -6.89 -26.14
C ASP A 85 -3.74 -6.65 -24.87
N LYS A 86 -5.07 -6.66 -25.00
CA LYS A 86 -5.99 -6.57 -23.87
C LYS A 86 -5.76 -7.71 -22.88
N ASP A 87 -5.57 -8.93 -23.37
CA ASP A 87 -5.34 -10.10 -22.51
C ASP A 87 -4.03 -9.99 -21.73
N HIS A 88 -2.94 -9.57 -22.38
CA HIS A 88 -1.66 -9.34 -21.71
C HIS A 88 -1.76 -8.24 -20.65
N GLN A 89 -2.42 -7.13 -20.97
CA GLN A 89 -2.62 -6.02 -20.04
C GLN A 89 -3.50 -6.42 -18.84
N LYS A 90 -4.58 -7.16 -19.09
CA LYS A 90 -5.47 -7.70 -18.04
C LYS A 90 -4.71 -8.62 -17.10
N ASN A 91 -3.89 -9.53 -17.63
CA ASN A 91 -3.09 -10.45 -16.81
C ASN A 91 -2.07 -9.71 -15.95
N LYS A 92 -1.40 -8.68 -16.49
CA LYS A 92 -0.51 -7.81 -15.72
C LYS A 92 -1.26 -7.07 -14.60
N HIS A 93 -2.41 -6.48 -14.90
CA HIS A 93 -3.22 -5.78 -13.92
C HIS A 93 -3.69 -6.71 -12.78
N GLN A 94 -4.15 -7.92 -13.11
CA GLN A 94 -4.53 -8.91 -12.10
C GLN A 94 -3.35 -9.35 -11.23
N LEU A 95 -2.15 -9.51 -11.82
CA LEU A 95 -0.94 -9.86 -11.08
C LEU A 95 -0.53 -8.72 -10.12
N LEU A 96 -0.60 -7.47 -10.56
CA LEU A 96 -0.34 -6.31 -9.69
C LEU A 96 -1.33 -6.22 -8.54
N LEU A 97 -2.63 -6.43 -8.78
CA LEU A 97 -3.64 -6.44 -7.72
C LEU A 97 -3.38 -7.54 -6.68
N LYS A 98 -2.96 -8.73 -7.12
CA LYS A 98 -2.57 -9.83 -6.22
C LYS A 98 -1.38 -9.50 -5.32
N ILE A 99 -0.48 -8.60 -5.75
CA ILE A 99 0.69 -8.16 -4.97
C ILE A 99 0.35 -6.97 -4.06
N ILE A 100 -0.38 -5.98 -4.58
CA ILE A 100 -0.71 -4.75 -3.84
C ILE A 100 -1.63 -5.04 -2.65
N LEU A 101 -2.56 -5.98 -2.80
CA LEU A 101 -3.51 -6.34 -1.75
C LEU A 101 -2.82 -6.80 -0.44
N PRO A 102 -1.95 -7.83 -0.43
CA PRO A 102 -1.26 -8.25 0.80
C PRO A 102 -0.29 -7.20 1.32
N VAL A 103 0.43 -6.49 0.44
CA VAL A 103 1.41 -5.46 0.85
C VAL A 103 0.72 -4.31 1.61
N SER A 104 -0.45 -3.87 1.13
CA SER A 104 -1.21 -2.81 1.80
C SER A 104 -1.70 -3.25 3.20
N VAL A 105 -2.17 -4.49 3.34
CA VAL A 105 -2.60 -5.04 4.64
C VAL A 105 -1.43 -5.11 5.63
N VAL A 106 -0.27 -5.62 5.22
CA VAL A 106 0.92 -5.68 6.08
C VAL A 106 1.36 -4.28 6.51
N PHE A 107 1.35 -3.31 5.60
CA PHE A 107 1.72 -1.93 5.91
C PHE A 107 0.78 -1.31 6.96
N ILE A 108 -0.53 -1.55 6.84
CA ILE A 108 -1.53 -1.08 7.82
C ILE A 108 -1.29 -1.72 9.19
N LEU A 109 -1.00 -3.03 9.26
CA LEU A 109 -0.74 -3.74 10.51
C LEU A 109 0.54 -3.22 11.20
N VAL A 110 1.61 -2.99 10.43
CA VAL A 110 2.87 -2.43 10.97
C VAL A 110 2.65 -1.01 11.48
N ALA A 111 1.93 -0.17 10.74
CA ALA A 111 1.60 1.19 11.18
C ALA A 111 0.75 1.18 12.46
N ALA A 112 -0.27 0.32 12.53
CA ALA A 112 -1.10 0.16 13.73
C ALA A 112 -0.30 -0.32 14.93
N ALA A 113 0.60 -1.30 14.76
CA ALA A 113 1.49 -1.80 15.81
C ALA A 113 2.46 -0.72 16.29
N LEU A 114 3.02 0.08 15.38
CA LEU A 114 3.89 1.21 15.71
C LEU A 114 3.13 2.26 16.53
N VAL A 115 1.93 2.64 16.10
CA VAL A 115 1.07 3.60 16.83
C VAL A 115 0.73 3.06 18.22
N TYR A 116 0.38 1.78 18.34
CA TYR A 116 0.11 1.13 19.62
C TYR A 116 1.34 1.17 20.53
N TYR A 117 2.52 0.81 20.03
CA TYR A 117 3.78 0.84 20.76
C TYR A 117 4.13 2.25 21.25
N LEU A 118 3.99 3.27 20.39
CA LEU A 118 4.25 4.66 20.75
C LEU A 118 3.27 5.17 21.83
N ARG A 119 1.98 4.80 21.75
CA ARG A 119 0.98 5.13 22.78
C ARG A 119 1.30 4.46 24.12
N GLN A 120 1.69 3.19 24.09
CA GLN A 120 2.06 2.46 25.31
C GLN A 120 3.32 3.05 25.96
N ARG A 121 4.32 3.42 25.15
CA ARG A 121 5.53 4.09 25.66
C ARG A 121 5.20 5.41 26.36
N LYS A 122 4.26 6.20 25.80
CA LYS A 122 3.81 7.46 26.42
C LYS A 122 3.08 7.20 27.74
N SER A 123 2.19 6.22 27.79
CA SER A 123 1.47 5.84 29.03
C SER A 123 2.40 5.38 30.14
N LYS A 124 3.43 4.57 29.84
CA LYS A 124 4.42 4.16 30.86
C LYS A 124 5.26 5.33 31.38
N GLN A 125 5.59 6.30 30.53
CA GLN A 125 6.28 7.53 30.99
C GLN A 125 5.40 8.38 31.90
N GLU A 126 4.09 8.40 31.64
CA GLU A 126 3.12 9.13 32.46
C GLU A 126 2.86 8.40 33.79
N GLU A 127 2.76 7.07 33.79
CA GLU A 127 2.61 6.24 34.99
C GLU A 127 3.88 6.25 35.86
N GLU A 128 5.08 6.18 35.28
CA GLU A 128 6.34 6.31 36.02
C GLU A 128 6.53 7.74 36.57
N ALA A 129 6.04 8.76 35.86
CA ALA A 129 5.98 10.12 36.37
C ALA A 129 4.99 10.24 37.54
N VAL A 130 3.86 9.54 37.52
CA VAL A 130 2.86 9.51 38.61
C VAL A 130 3.30 8.65 39.81
N LEU A 131 4.00 7.54 39.60
CA LEU A 131 4.54 6.71 40.69
C LEU A 131 5.62 7.45 41.50
N ARG A 132 6.38 8.36 40.86
CA ARG A 132 7.29 9.30 41.56
C ARG A 132 6.56 10.38 42.39
N ILE A 133 5.23 10.50 42.27
CA ILE A 133 4.39 11.46 42.98
C ILE A 133 3.81 10.85 44.28
N ILE A 134 3.82 9.52 44.46
CA ILE A 134 3.39 8.89 45.71
C ILE A 134 4.41 9.21 46.83
N PRO A 135 4.00 9.79 47.98
CA PRO A 135 4.90 10.01 49.10
C PRO A 135 5.22 8.66 49.76
N SER A 136 6.47 8.21 49.68
CA SER A 136 7.02 7.38 50.75
C SER A 136 7.48 8.34 51.86
N PRO A 137 7.11 8.13 53.14
CA PRO A 137 7.66 8.90 54.23
C PRO A 137 9.17 8.63 54.27
N ARG A 138 9.98 9.56 53.78
CA ARG A 138 11.42 9.57 53.99
C ARG A 138 11.70 10.47 55.19
N THR A 139 11.84 9.89 56.37
CA THR A 139 12.58 10.48 57.47
C THR A 139 14.07 10.43 57.10
N ASN A 140 14.51 11.35 56.25
CA ASN A 140 15.94 11.54 56.00
C ASN A 140 16.46 12.63 56.95
N THR A 141 16.83 12.18 58.14
CA THR A 141 17.82 12.83 59.01
C THR A 141 19.10 13.04 58.21
N SER A 142 19.43 14.30 57.87
CA SER A 142 20.81 14.82 57.69
C SER A 142 20.82 16.20 57.03
N ALA A 143 20.33 17.24 57.71
CA ALA A 143 20.67 18.66 57.45
C ALA A 143 20.05 19.63 58.50
N ALA A 144 19.84 19.18 59.73
CA ALA A 144 19.35 20.04 60.82
C ALA A 144 20.22 19.83 62.07
N GLU A 145 21.52 20.04 61.90
CA GLU A 145 22.36 20.38 63.04
C GLU A 145 22.41 21.91 63.12
N ASN A 146 21.95 22.45 64.25
CA ASN A 146 22.01 23.87 64.66
C ASN A 146 20.81 24.77 64.35
N PHE A 147 19.60 24.42 64.79
CA PHE A 147 18.68 25.43 65.34
C PHE A 147 18.02 24.89 66.61
N GLY A 148 17.96 25.75 67.63
CA GLY A 148 17.53 25.44 68.99
C GLY A 148 16.17 24.73 69.09
N SER A 149 16.01 24.03 70.21
CA SER A 149 15.02 23.02 70.56
C SER A 149 13.55 23.49 70.66
N ASP A 150 13.02 24.21 69.66
CA ASP A 150 11.59 24.56 69.60
C ASP A 150 11.02 24.74 68.16
N ALA A 151 11.70 24.23 67.14
CA ALA A 151 11.21 24.32 65.77
C ALA A 151 10.09 23.29 65.50
N PRO A 152 8.89 23.70 65.03
CA PRO A 152 7.86 22.75 64.59
C PRO A 152 8.42 21.90 63.43
N GLN A 153 8.04 20.62 63.38
CA GLN A 153 8.49 19.66 62.36
C GLN A 153 8.45 20.27 60.94
N LEU A 154 9.61 20.68 60.43
CA LEU A 154 9.74 21.29 59.11
C LEU A 154 9.53 20.22 58.05
N GLN A 155 8.41 20.32 57.34
CA GLN A 155 8.10 19.45 56.21
C GLN A 155 8.65 20.08 54.92
N VAL A 156 9.61 19.40 54.29
CA VAL A 156 10.18 19.84 53.02
C VAL A 156 9.35 19.28 51.86
N PHE A 157 8.70 20.16 51.10
CA PHE A 157 7.94 19.81 49.91
C PHE A 157 8.76 20.02 48.64
N LYS A 158 8.78 19.04 47.74
CA LYS A 158 9.34 19.24 46.39
C LYS A 158 8.50 20.24 45.60
N PHE A 159 9.16 21.09 44.80
CA PHE A 159 8.51 22.09 43.95
C PHE A 159 7.40 21.52 43.05
N ALA A 160 7.59 20.31 42.51
CA ALA A 160 6.58 19.65 41.68
C ALA A 160 5.25 19.43 42.42
N TYR A 161 5.27 19.17 43.73
CA TYR A 161 4.07 19.04 44.55
C TYR A 161 3.38 20.39 44.72
N ILE A 162 4.13 21.44 45.04
CA ILE A 162 3.58 22.80 45.17
C ILE A 162 2.94 23.24 43.84
N LYS A 163 3.62 22.96 42.73
CA LYS A 163 3.12 23.23 41.37
C LYS A 163 1.82 22.48 41.08
N ALA A 164 1.74 21.18 41.38
CA ALA A 164 0.51 20.40 41.14
C ALA A 164 -0.65 20.83 42.07
N ALA A 165 -0.35 21.01 43.36
CA ALA A 165 -1.30 21.43 44.39
C ALA A 165 -1.94 22.79 44.08
N THR A 166 -1.20 23.70 43.44
CA THR A 166 -1.69 25.02 43.03
C THR A 166 -2.27 25.05 41.61
N ASN A 167 -2.41 23.88 40.96
CA ASN A 167 -2.76 23.76 39.54
C ASN A 167 -1.86 24.63 38.65
N ASN A 168 -0.56 24.38 38.72
CA ASN A 168 0.48 25.11 38.01
C ASN A 168 0.43 26.64 38.29
N PHE A 169 0.20 27.04 39.54
CA PHE A 169 0.06 28.44 39.95
C PHE A 169 -1.01 29.21 39.15
N ALA A 170 -2.13 28.54 38.84
CA ALA A 170 -3.26 29.15 38.14
C ALA A 170 -3.74 30.42 38.86
N SER A 171 -4.05 31.46 38.10
CA SER A 171 -4.56 32.74 38.61
C SER A 171 -5.81 32.56 39.48
N ASP A 172 -6.67 31.61 39.13
CA ASP A 172 -7.92 31.32 39.81
C ASP A 172 -7.70 30.78 41.24
N ASN A 173 -6.51 30.25 41.51
CA ASN A 173 -6.10 29.79 42.83
C ASN A 173 -5.31 30.86 43.60
N LYS A 174 -5.03 32.03 43.01
CA LYS A 174 -4.29 33.09 43.70
C LYS A 174 -5.22 33.77 44.71
N LEU A 175 -4.78 33.80 45.97
CA LEU A 175 -5.49 34.43 47.08
C LEU A 175 -5.10 35.91 47.23
N GLY A 176 -3.91 36.29 46.81
CA GLY A 176 -3.42 37.67 46.89
C GLY A 176 -1.93 37.78 46.58
N GLU A 177 -1.40 39.00 46.60
CA GLU A 177 0.02 39.31 46.46
C GLU A 177 0.38 40.51 47.34
N GLY A 178 1.54 40.44 48.00
CA GLY A 178 2.06 41.52 48.84
C GLY A 178 3.58 41.45 48.92
N GLY A 179 4.19 42.09 49.93
CA GLY A 179 5.66 42.14 50.09
C GLY A 179 6.35 40.78 50.26
N PHE A 180 5.59 39.71 50.51
CA PHE A 180 6.07 38.33 50.60
C PHE A 180 5.85 37.52 49.31
N GLY A 181 5.32 38.14 48.25
CA GLY A 181 5.00 37.49 46.97
C GLY A 181 3.56 36.97 46.87
N PRO A 182 3.24 36.23 45.80
CA PRO A 182 1.91 35.72 45.53
C PRO A 182 1.57 34.51 46.40
N VAL A 183 0.35 34.50 46.95
CA VAL A 183 -0.19 33.42 47.79
C VAL A 183 -1.23 32.64 47.01
N TYR A 184 -1.15 31.31 47.01
CA TYR A 184 -2.07 30.44 46.27
C TYR A 184 -2.79 29.46 47.20
N LYS A 185 -4.06 29.18 46.89
CA LYS A 185 -4.84 28.10 47.50
C LYS A 185 -4.42 26.75 46.90
N VAL A 186 -4.36 25.74 47.75
CA VAL A 186 -4.14 24.35 47.33
C VAL A 186 -5.47 23.67 47.01
N LEU A 187 -5.52 22.95 45.90
CA LEU A 187 -6.62 22.04 45.57
C LEU A 187 -6.49 20.77 46.41
N TYR A 188 -7.52 20.47 47.21
CA TYR A 188 -7.54 19.31 48.09
C TYR A 188 -7.57 18.03 47.25
N VAL A 189 -6.47 17.28 47.20
CA VAL A 189 -6.46 15.94 46.59
C VAL A 189 -6.99 14.97 47.64
N ARG A 190 -8.26 14.55 47.51
CA ARG A 190 -8.80 13.44 48.31
C ARG A 190 -8.09 12.16 47.88
N THR A 191 -7.17 11.64 48.70
CA THR A 191 -6.76 10.25 48.62
C THR A 191 -7.89 9.40 49.19
N THR A 192 -8.67 8.76 48.32
CA THR A 192 -9.52 7.64 48.74
C THR A 192 -8.62 6.50 49.15
N SER A 193 -8.78 6.03 50.40
CA SER A 193 -8.12 4.84 50.94
C SER A 193 -8.59 3.56 50.25
#